data_AF-A0A8J4VG27-F1
#
_entry.id   AF-A0A8J4VG27-F1
#
_cell.length_a   1.000
_cell.length_b   1.000
_cell.length_c   1.000
_cell.angle_alpha   90.00
_cell.angle_beta   90.00
_cell.angle_gamma   90.00
#
_symmetry.space_group_name_H-M   'P 1'
#
loop_
_entity.id
_entity.type
_entity.pdbx_description
1 polymer ?
#
loop_
_entity_poly.entity_id
_entity_poly.type
_entity_poly.pdbx_seq_one_letter_code
_entity_poly.pdbx_strand_id
1 'polypeptide(L)' 'WEGLQNFLSTDRTPLYCGSNRGSTKGFRKSYKNFHFYWILGAGHFVPVDQPCVALNMIGAFTQSPAVST' A
#
# COMPACT_ATOMS: atom_id res chain seq x y z
N TRP A 1 -21.00 -5.23 -1.79
CA TRP A 1 -20.99 -3.81 -1.36
C TRP A 1 -21.31 -2.95 -2.57
N GLU A 2 -22.14 -1.92 -2.37
CA GLU A 2 -22.60 -1.00 -3.42
C GLU A 2 -21.46 -0.39 -4.24
N GLY A 3 -20.31 -0.09 -3.61
CA GLY A 3 -19.15 0.49 -4.28
C GLY A 3 -18.29 -0.49 -5.10
N LEU A 4 -18.69 -1.77 -5.24
CA LEU A 4 -17.84 -2.80 -5.89
C LEU A 4 -17.45 -2.44 -7.32
N GLN A 5 -18.41 -2.05 -8.16
CA GLN A 5 -18.12 -1.72 -9.57
C GLN A 5 -17.19 -0.52 -9.69
N ASN A 6 -17.40 0.50 -8.85
CA ASN A 6 -16.51 1.66 -8.80
C ASN A 6 -15.10 1.25 -8.35
N PHE A 7 -14.97 0.44 -7.31
CA PHE A 7 -13.67 -0.09 -6.89
C PHE A 7 -13.01 -0.96 -7.98
N LEU A 8 -13.77 -1.75 -8.74
CA LEU A 8 -13.21 -2.53 -9.85
C LEU A 8 -12.73 -1.62 -11.00
N SER A 9 -13.40 -0.49 -11.23
CA SER A 9 -13.02 0.49 -12.27
C SER A 9 -11.83 1.39 -11.94
N THR A 10 -11.41 1.50 -10.66
CA THR A 10 -10.27 2.37 -10.31
C THR A 10 -8.94 1.76 -10.78
N ASP A 11 -7.93 2.59 -10.99
CA ASP A 11 -6.58 2.14 -11.30
C ASP A 11 -5.79 1.78 -10.03
N ARG A 12 -4.70 1.02 -10.22
CA ARG A 12 -3.73 0.73 -9.16
C ARG A 12 -2.68 1.83 -9.10
N THR A 13 -2.43 2.38 -7.93
CA THR A 13 -1.33 3.33 -7.66
C THR A 13 -0.09 2.56 -7.19
N PRO A 14 1.09 2.74 -7.81
CA PRO A 14 2.31 2.09 -7.35
C PRO A 14 2.79 2.64 -6.01
N LEU A 15 3.36 1.77 -5.18
CA LEU A 15 3.96 2.08 -3.90
C LEU A 15 5.47 1.94 -3.98
N TYR A 16 6.16 2.83 -3.28
CA TYR A 16 7.61 2.90 -3.20
C TYR A 16 8.05 2.99 -1.73
N CYS A 17 9.31 2.70 -1.49
CA CYS A 17 9.96 2.88 -0.20
C CYS A 17 11.17 3.78 -0.40
N GLY A 18 11.30 4.83 0.43
CA GLY A 18 12.36 5.83 0.32
C GLY A 18 12.08 6.93 -0.72
N SER A 19 13.01 7.89 -0.81
CA SER A 19 12.95 9.04 -1.72
C SER A 19 13.18 8.67 -3.19
N ASN A 20 13.89 7.58 -3.45
CA ASN A 20 14.16 7.08 -4.79
C ASN A 20 13.05 6.13 -5.24
N ARG A 21 12.33 6.49 -6.31
CA ARG A 21 11.31 5.65 -6.97
C ARG A 21 11.90 4.48 -7.77
N GLY A 22 13.07 3.96 -7.36
CA GLY A 22 13.87 3.02 -8.14
C GLY A 22 13.21 1.67 -8.36
N SER A 23 12.39 1.18 -7.42
CA SER A 23 11.65 -0.08 -7.57
C SER A 23 10.25 0.03 -6.99
N THR A 24 9.23 -0.36 -7.76
CA THR A 24 7.87 -0.55 -7.23
C THR A 24 7.89 -1.68 -6.21
N LYS A 25 7.44 -1.39 -4.99
CA LYS A 25 7.35 -2.36 -3.89
C LYS A 25 5.93 -2.88 -3.67
N GLY A 26 4.95 -2.29 -4.33
CA GLY A 26 3.56 -2.68 -4.19
C GLY A 26 2.62 -1.86 -5.04
N PHE A 27 1.35 -2.18 -4.93
CA PHE A 27 0.26 -1.43 -5.53
C PHE A 27 -0.83 -1.22 -4.50
N ARG A 28 -1.45 -0.05 -4.51
CA ARG A 28 -2.67 0.24 -3.76
C ARG A 28 -3.80 0.52 -4.72
N LYS A 29 -4.98 -0.05 -4.44
CA LYS A 29 -6.24 0.37 -5.04
C LYS A 29 -7.14 0.89 -3.93
N SER A 30 -7.81 2.01 -4.15
CA SER A 30 -8.68 2.60 -3.14
C SER A 30 -9.98 3.13 -3.73
N TYR A 31 -11.06 2.98 -2.99
CA TYR A 31 -12.34 3.65 -3.26
C TYR A 31 -13.04 3.94 -1.93
N LYS A 32 -13.35 5.21 -1.67
CA LYS A 32 -13.84 5.70 -0.36
C LYS A 32 -12.90 5.23 0.77
N ASN A 33 -13.46 4.64 1.83
CA ASN A 33 -12.75 4.13 2.99
C ASN A 33 -12.18 2.70 2.79
N PHE A 34 -12.30 2.13 1.59
CA PHE A 34 -11.76 0.81 1.28
C PHE A 34 -10.42 0.93 0.56
N HIS A 35 -9.39 0.33 1.15
CA HIS A 35 -8.04 0.30 0.60
C HIS A 35 -7.59 -1.16 0.49
N PHE A 36 -7.10 -1.54 -0.69
CA PHE A 36 -6.56 -2.86 -0.96
C PHE A 36 -5.11 -2.74 -1.44
N TYR A 37 -4.24 -3.60 -0.90
CA TYR A 37 -2.81 -3.54 -1.11
C TYR A 37 -2.29 -4.85 -1.68
N TRP A 38 -1.43 -4.77 -2.69
CA TRP A 38 -0.59 -5.86 -3.16
C TRP A 38 0.84 -5.48 -2.82
N ILE A 39 1.44 -6.13 -1.83
CA ILE A 39 2.83 -5.87 -1.44
C ILE A 39 3.70 -6.92 -2.14
N LEU A 40 4.60 -6.46 -3.02
CA LEU A 40 5.43 -7.34 -3.83
C LEU A 40 6.58 -7.89 -3.00
N GLY A 41 6.92 -9.17 -3.20
CA GLY A 41 8.00 -9.82 -2.46
C GLY A 41 7.69 -10.03 -0.97
N ALA A 42 6.41 -9.94 -0.57
CA ALA A 42 5.94 -10.30 0.75
C ALA A 42 5.07 -11.57 0.71
N GLY A 43 5.21 -12.41 1.71
CA GLY A 43 4.38 -13.58 1.98
C GLY A 43 3.34 -13.30 3.06
N HIS A 44 3.10 -14.29 3.91
CA HIS A 44 2.07 -14.22 4.97
C HIS A 44 2.35 -13.09 5.98
N PHE A 45 3.62 -12.89 6.34
CA PHE A 45 4.04 -11.90 7.32
C PHE A 45 4.63 -10.67 6.63
N VAL A 46 3.76 -9.85 6.04
CA VAL A 46 4.16 -8.65 5.27
C VAL A 46 5.18 -7.75 6.01
N PRO A 47 5.05 -7.45 7.32
CA PRO A 47 6.04 -6.62 8.00
C PRO A 47 7.42 -7.26 8.14
N VAL A 48 7.52 -8.60 8.10
CA VAL A 48 8.80 -9.33 8.13
C VAL A 48 9.49 -9.23 6.77
N ASP A 49 8.74 -9.43 5.69
CA ASP A 49 9.30 -9.48 4.34
C ASP A 49 9.51 -8.09 3.72
N GLN A 50 8.62 -7.13 4.01
CA GLN A 50 8.61 -5.77 3.44
C GLN A 50 8.38 -4.70 4.53
N PRO A 51 9.30 -4.54 5.50
CA PRO A 51 9.11 -3.70 6.68
C PRO A 51 8.84 -2.22 6.35
N CYS A 52 9.59 -1.64 5.42
CA CYS A 52 9.41 -0.22 5.05
C CYS A 52 8.03 0.09 4.47
N VAL A 53 7.54 -0.76 3.55
CA VAL A 53 6.22 -0.55 2.92
C VAL A 53 5.12 -0.83 3.93
N ALA A 54 5.29 -1.83 4.78
CA ALA A 54 4.35 -2.13 5.86
C ALA A 54 4.22 -0.94 6.82
N LEU A 55 5.33 -0.33 7.23
CA LEU A 55 5.32 0.86 8.08
C LEU A 55 4.63 2.06 7.40
N ASN A 56 4.96 2.33 6.13
CA ASN A 56 4.28 3.37 5.35
C ASN A 56 2.77 3.12 5.21
N MET A 57 2.38 1.86 4.95
CA MET A 57 0.98 1.45 4.82
C MET A 57 0.22 1.68 6.14
N ILE A 58 0.77 1.21 7.26
CA ILE A 58 0.16 1.35 8.58
C ILE A 58 0.09 2.82 8.97
N GLY A 59 1.17 3.59 8.81
CA GLY A 59 1.20 5.01 9.12
C GLY A 59 0.21 5.83 8.30
N ALA A 60 0.03 5.50 7.01
CA ALA A 60 -1.00 6.12 6.17
C ALA A 60 -2.42 5.78 6.65
N PHE A 61 -2.66 4.55 7.12
CA PHE A 61 -3.96 4.12 7.63
C PHE A 61 -4.30 4.76 8.97
N THR A 62 -3.34 4.79 9.90
CA THR A 62 -3.50 5.39 11.23
C THR A 62 -3.37 6.91 11.23
N GLN A 63 -3.18 7.53 10.06
CA GLN A 63 -2.94 8.97 9.91
C GLN A 63 -1.77 9.46 10.76
N SER A 64 -0.77 8.60 10.96
CA SER A 64 0.42 8.83 11.77
C SER A 64 1.66 8.47 10.95
N PRO A 65 2.10 9.34 10.02
CA PRO A 65 3.21 9.03 9.12
C PRO A 65 4.50 8.82 9.92
N ALA A 66 5.10 7.64 9.81
CA ALA A 66 6.43 7.38 10.33
C ALA A 66 7.49 7.73 9.27
N VAL A 67 8.66 8.17 9.71
CA VAL A 67 9.80 8.35 8.81
C VAL A 67 10.32 6.96 8.44
N SER A 68 10.03 6.52 7.22
CA SER A 68 10.60 5.31 6.64
C SER A 68 11.98 5.64 6.05
N THR A 69 13.01 5.51 6.87
CA THR A 69 14.43 5.67 6.48
C THR A 69 14.92 4.53 5.63
#